data_AF-A0AAW5MUE9-F1
#
_entry.id   AF-A0AAW5MUE9-F1
#
_cell.length_a   1.000
_cell.length_b   1.000
_cell.length_c   1.000
_cell.angle_alpha   90.00
_cell.angle_beta   90.00
_cell.angle_gamma   90.00
#
_symmetry.space_group_name_H-M   'P 1'
#
loop_
_entity.id
_entity.type
_entity.pdbx_description
1 polymer ?
#
loop_
_entity_poly.entity_id
_entity_poly.type
_entity_poly.pdbx_seq_one_letter_code
_entity_poly.pdbx_strand_id
1 'polypeptide(L)' 'DNDAKRILPEVRAHLKPWQSVGTRAQPSLEAIAALKPDLIIADSSRHAGVYIALQQIAPVLLLKSRNETYAENLQSAAII' A
#
# COMPACT_ATOMS: atom_id res chain seq x y z
N ASP A 1 -2.29 -2.35 -13.17
CA ASP A 1 -2.19 -1.76 -14.52
C ASP A 1 -3.34 -0.79 -14.83
N ASN A 2 -3.83 -0.03 -13.83
CA ASN A 2 -4.92 0.97 -13.99
C ASN A 2 -6.26 0.45 -14.51
N ASP A 3 -6.47 -0.87 -14.56
CA ASP A 3 -7.77 -1.42 -14.94
C ASP A 3 -8.74 -1.47 -13.75
N ALA A 4 -9.69 -0.54 -13.73
CA ALA A 4 -10.74 -0.48 -12.71
C ALA A 4 -11.69 -1.70 -12.74
N LYS A 5 -11.74 -2.49 -13.82
CA LYS A 5 -12.58 -3.69 -13.90
C LYS A 5 -12.06 -4.84 -13.03
N ARG A 6 -10.79 -4.79 -12.61
CA ARG A 6 -10.19 -5.77 -11.70
C ARG A 6 -10.57 -5.57 -10.23
N ILE A 7 -11.22 -4.45 -9.91
CA ILE A 7 -11.73 -4.14 -8.58
C ILE A 7 -13.20 -4.51 -8.53
N LEU A 8 -13.60 -5.22 -7.48
CA LEU A 8 -14.99 -5.60 -7.24
C LEU A 8 -15.91 -4.36 -7.33
N PRO A 9 -17.09 -4.45 -7.98
CA PRO A 9 -17.96 -3.31 -8.22
C PRO A 9 -18.30 -2.51 -6.94
N GLU A 10 -18.58 -3.22 -5.85
CA GLU A 10 -18.89 -2.65 -4.54
C GLU A 10 -17.73 -1.84 -3.98
N VAL A 11 -16.48 -2.31 -4.11
CA VAL A 11 -15.30 -1.56 -3.67
C VAL A 11 -15.06 -0.37 -4.58
N ARG A 12 -15.16 -0.56 -5.90
CA ARG A 12 -14.93 0.49 -6.90
C ARG A 12 -15.86 1.68 -6.70
N ALA A 13 -17.10 1.46 -6.27
CA ALA A 13 -18.06 2.53 -6.01
C ALA A 13 -17.62 3.50 -4.90
N HIS A 14 -16.73 3.06 -4.00
CA HIS A 14 -16.19 3.86 -2.90
C HIS A 14 -14.81 4.46 -3.19
N LEU A 15 -14.20 4.15 -4.34
CA LEU A 15 -12.86 4.63 -4.70
C LEU A 15 -12.92 5.96 -5.44
N LYS A 16 -12.01 6.86 -5.06
CA LYS A 16 -11.63 8.02 -5.88
C LYS A 16 -10.72 7.57 -7.04
N PRO A 17 -10.43 8.44 -8.03
CA PRO A 17 -9.39 8.16 -9.01
C PRO A 17 -8.09 7.72 -8.34
N TRP A 18 -7.47 6.67 -8.88
CA TRP A 18 -6.27 6.06 -8.32
C TRP A 18 -5.26 5.77 -9.44
N GLN A 19 -3.99 5.63 -9.06
CA GLN A 19 -2.92 5.26 -9.97
C GLN A 19 -2.24 3.98 -9.49
N SER A 20 -2.12 3.02 -10.40
CA SER A 20 -1.38 1.78 -10.21
C SER A 20 0.11 2.07 -10.17
N VAL A 21 0.75 1.63 -9.10
CA VAL A 21 2.19 1.77 -8.90
C VAL A 21 2.94 0.45 -9.11
N GLY A 22 2.50 -0.37 -10.06
CA GLY A 22 3.04 -1.71 -10.30
C GLY A 22 2.19 -2.84 -9.70
N THR A 23 2.82 -3.97 -9.42
CA THR A 23 2.14 -5.17 -8.91
C THR A 23 2.36 -5.32 -7.41
N ARG A 24 1.51 -6.12 -6.75
CA ARG A 24 1.69 -6.42 -5.32
C ARG A 24 3.02 -7.14 -5.02
N ALA A 25 3.56 -7.91 -5.96
CA ALA A 25 4.84 -8.60 -5.78
C ALA A 25 6.03 -7.67 -6.06
N GLN A 26 5.84 -6.71 -6.98
CA GLN A 26 6.87 -5.81 -7.43
C GLN A 26 6.25 -4.42 -7.69
N PRO A 27 6.21 -3.56 -6.66
CA PRO A 27 5.84 -2.16 -6.82
C PRO A 27 6.96 -1.40 -7.54
N SER A 28 6.59 -0.37 -8.29
CA SER A 28 7.51 0.58 -8.93
C SER A 28 7.79 1.73 -7.97
N LEU A 29 9.01 1.78 -7.44
CA LEU A 29 9.46 2.86 -6.56
C LEU A 29 9.43 4.22 -7.24
N GLU A 30 9.75 4.26 -8.55
CA GLU A 30 9.69 5.48 -9.35
C GLU A 30 8.26 6.02 -9.45
N ALA A 31 7.29 5.14 -9.75
CA ALA A 31 5.89 5.52 -9.84
C ALA A 31 5.35 6.01 -8.48
N ILE A 32 5.78 5.38 -7.38
CA ILE A 32 5.41 5.83 -6.03
C ILE A 32 6.02 7.20 -5.73
N ALA A 33 7.31 7.40 -5.98
CA ALA A 33 7.99 8.67 -5.72
C ALA A 33 7.41 9.83 -6.53
N ALA A 34 7.01 9.58 -7.79
CA ALA A 34 6.39 10.59 -8.65
C ALA A 34 5.07 11.14 -8.08
N LEU A 35 4.34 10.34 -7.28
CA LEU A 35 3.09 10.74 -6.65
C LEU A 35 3.30 11.62 -5.41
N LYS A 36 4.53 11.73 -4.88
CA LYS A 36 4.88 12.47 -3.66
C LYS A 36 3.93 12.16 -2.49
N PRO A 37 3.79 10.88 -2.10
CA PRO A 37 2.89 10.50 -1.02
C PRO A 37 3.35 11.10 0.31
N ASP A 38 2.38 11.38 1.18
CA ASP A 38 2.60 11.73 2.58
C ASP A 38 2.65 10.50 3.50
N LEU A 39 2.09 9.37 3.03
CA LEU A 39 2.13 8.07 3.71
C LEU A 39 2.14 6.92 2.70
N ILE A 40 2.93 5.88 2.98
CA ILE A 40 2.90 4.61 2.26
C ILE A 40 2.40 3.52 3.20
N ILE A 41 1.39 2.76 2.80
CA ILE A 41 0.93 1.56 3.52
C ILE A 41 1.45 0.33 2.77
N ALA A 42 2.23 -0.50 3.45
CA ALA A 42 2.84 -1.67 2.86
C ALA A 42 2.67 -2.92 3.72
N ASP A 43 2.68 -4.09 3.08
CA ASP A 43 2.72 -5.38 3.78
C ASP A 43 4.12 -5.67 4.34
N SER A 44 4.18 -6.00 5.63
CA SER A 44 5.42 -6.23 6.39
C SER A 44 6.25 -7.42 5.91
N SER A 45 5.62 -8.45 5.33
CA SER A 45 6.32 -9.64 4.84
C SER A 45 6.78 -9.47 3.40
N ARG A 46 5.87 -9.08 2.50
CA ARG A 46 6.13 -8.99 1.06
C ARG A 46 7.05 -7.85 0.69
N HIS A 47 6.96 -6.72 1.40
CA HIS A 47 7.73 -5.52 1.07
C HIS A 47 8.95 -5.34 1.97
N ALA A 48 9.31 -6.32 2.80
CA ALA A 48 10.50 -6.27 3.65
C ALA A 48 11.76 -5.92 2.85
N GLY A 49 11.93 -6.51 1.66
CA GLY A 49 13.09 -6.26 0.78
C GLY A 49 13.14 -4.86 0.14
N VAL A 50 12.03 -4.11 0.14
CA VAL A 50 11.95 -2.75 -0.42
C VAL A 50 11.63 -1.69 0.63
N TYR A 51 11.51 -2.07 1.90
CA TYR A 51 11.09 -1.19 2.99
C TYR A 51 11.96 0.05 3.11
N ILE A 52 13.28 -0.11 3.10
CA ILE A 52 14.22 1.02 3.20
C ILE A 52 14.02 2.01 2.07
N ALA A 53 13.81 1.52 0.84
CA ALA A 53 13.57 2.38 -0.31
C ALA A 53 12.22 3.11 -0.22
N LEU A 54 11.17 2.44 0.27
CA LEU A 54 9.87 3.08 0.52
C LEU A 54 9.98 4.17 1.59
N GLN A 55 10.76 3.93 2.65
CA GLN A 55 10.96 4.89 3.74
C GLN A 55 11.70 6.16 3.30
N GLN A 56 12.52 6.09 2.24
CA GLN A 56 13.13 7.29 1.65
C GLN A 56 12.13 8.14 0.87
N ILE A 57 10.97 7.59 0.49
CA ILE A 57 9.94 8.32 -0.27
C ILE A 57 8.97 9.01 0.68
N ALA A 58 8.47 8.30 1.69
CA ALA A 58 7.52 8.81 2.68
C ALA A 58 7.54 7.94 3.95
N PRO A 59 6.94 8.39 5.07
CA PRO A 59 6.63 7.53 6.20
C PRO A 59 5.92 6.24 5.74
N VAL A 60 6.28 5.09 6.32
CA VAL A 60 5.75 3.78 5.93
C VAL A 60 5.03 3.11 7.10
N LEU A 61 3.74 2.83 6.94
CA LEU A 61 2.96 1.96 7.81
C LEU A 61 3.05 0.52 7.32
N LEU A 62 3.64 -0.35 8.14
CA LEU A 62 3.71 -1.78 7.88
C LEU A 62 2.55 -2.52 8.56
N LEU A 63 1.78 -3.27 7.78
CA LEU A 63 0.65 -4.09 8.24
C LEU A 63 0.90 -5.57 7.86
N LYS A 64 0.36 -6.55 8.59
CA LYS A 64 0.39 -7.94 8.11
C LYS A 64 -0.88 -8.25 7.33
N SER A 65 -0.71 -8.68 6.08
CA SER A 65 -1.82 -9.17 5.24
C SER A 65 -2.28 -10.59 5.57
N ARG A 66 -1.55 -11.31 6.42
CA ARG A 66 -1.86 -12.68 6.85
C ARG A 66 -1.67 -12.82 8.35
N ASN A 67 -2.50 -13.68 8.95
CA ASN A 67 -2.41 -14.06 10.36
C ASN A 67 -2.54 -12.86 11.32
N GLU A 68 -3.23 -11.80 10.90
CA GLU A 68 -3.66 -10.68 11.75
C GLU A 68 -5.14 -10.40 11.51
N THR A 69 -5.81 -10.03 12.58
CA THR A 69 -7.19 -9.56 12.59
C THR A 69 -7.26 -8.09 12.18
N TYR A 70 -8.47 -7.62 11.87
CA TYR A 70 -8.72 -6.20 11.63
C TYR A 70 -8.34 -5.33 12.85
N ALA A 71 -8.64 -5.80 14.06
CA ALA A 71 -8.35 -5.07 15.30
C ALA A 71 -6.84 -4.91 15.53
N GLU A 72 -6.04 -5.94 15.25
CA GLU A 72 -4.57 -5.88 15.35
C GLU A 72 -3.97 -4.91 14.31
N ASN A 73 -4.52 -4.89 13.09
CA ASN A 73 -4.14 -3.91 12.07
C ASN A 73 -4.51 -2.48 12.49
N LEU A 74 -5.66 -2.28 13.12
CA LEU A 74 -6.09 -0.97 13.61
C LEU A 74 -5.17 -0.46 14.72
N GLN A 75 -4.73 -1.35 15.60
CA GLN A 75 -3.74 -1.02 16.63
C GLN A 75 -2.39 -0.61 16.01
N SER A 76 -1.95 -1.31 14.96
CA SER A 76 -0.71 -0.98 14.25
C SER A 76 -0.80 0.40 13.58
N ALA A 77 -1.95 0.74 13.01
CA ALA A 77 -2.20 2.05 12.40
C ALA A 77 -2.22 3.21 13.41
N ALA A 78 -2.48 2.94 14.69
CA ALA A 78 -2.54 3.97 15.73
C ALA A 78 -1.14 4.41 16.25
N ILE A 79 -0.06 3.76 15.80
CA ILE A 79 1.31 3.98 16.28
C ILE A 79 2.06 5.04 15.45
N ILE A 80 1.55 5.39 14.27
CA ILE A 80 2.12 6.37 13.33
C ILE A 80 1.29 7.64 13.37
#